data_AF-A0A4X2MB64-F1
#
_entry.id   AF-A0A4X2MB64-F1
#
_cell.length_a   1.000
_cell.length_b   1.000
_cell.length_c   1.000
_cell.angle_alpha   90.00
_cell.angle_beta   90.00
_cell.angle_gamma   90.00
#
_symmetry.space_group_name_H-M   'P 1'
#
loop_
_entity.id
_entity.type
_entity.pdbx_description
1 polymer ?
#
loop_
_entity_poly.entity_id
_entity_poly.type
_entity_poly.pdbx_seq_one_letter_code
_entity_poly.pdbx_strand_id
1 'polypeptide(L)'
;HPNLVVSHTRALLRSFSSSARNLFQNKVAEKQKLFQENNDLPVYLKGGPTDRLLYGTTMVIALGGTGYSVFFLGWASFPHSNKK
;
A
#
# COMPACT_ATOMS: atom_id res chain seq x y z
N HIS A 1 22.79 30.46 38.14
CA HIS A 1 23.14 30.38 36.70
C HIS A 1 22.39 29.23 36.01
N PRO A 2 21.16 29.47 35.49
CA PRO A 2 20.28 28.43 34.92
C PRO A 2 20.61 28.00 33.47
N ASN A 3 21.52 28.69 32.80
CA ASN A 3 21.81 28.50 31.37
C ASN A 3 22.59 27.20 31.06
N LEU A 4 23.26 26.62 32.05
CA LEU A 4 24.07 25.42 31.85
C LEU A 4 23.19 24.17 31.69
N VAL A 5 22.16 24.03 32.53
CA VAL A 5 21.25 22.86 32.52
C VAL A 5 20.47 22.78 31.20
N VAL A 6 19.97 23.92 30.70
CA VAL A 6 19.24 23.99 29.42
C VAL A 6 20.11 23.59 28.22
N SER A 7 21.40 23.90 28.26
CA SER A 7 22.35 23.57 27.18
C SER A 7 22.62 22.06 27.11
N HIS A 8 22.84 21.42 28.25
CA HIS A 8 23.07 19.97 28.31
C HIS A 8 21.84 19.16 27.87
N THR A 9 20.63 19.57 28.26
CA THR A 9 19.40 18.90 27.82
C THR A 9 19.21 19.00 26.31
N ARG A 10 19.49 20.18 25.70
CA ARG A 10 19.41 20.36 24.24
C ARG A 10 20.42 19.51 23.48
N ALA A 11 21.65 19.40 23.97
CA ALA A 11 22.69 18.58 23.34
C ALA A 11 22.33 17.08 23.38
N LEU A 12 21.83 16.59 24.52
CA LEU A 12 21.40 15.19 24.67
C LEU A 12 20.18 14.87 23.80
N LEU A 13 19.17 15.75 23.75
CA LEU A 13 18.01 15.60 22.88
C LEU A 13 18.39 15.62 21.39
N ARG A 14 19.36 16.45 20.98
CA ARG A 14 19.85 16.48 19.60
C ARG A 14 20.62 15.21 19.23
N SER A 15 21.41 14.66 20.15
CA SER A 15 22.14 13.40 19.96
C SER A 15 21.19 12.21 19.81
N PHE A 16 20.19 12.11 20.70
CA PHE A 16 19.17 11.06 20.65
C PHE A 16 18.26 11.18 19.41
N SER A 17 17.93 12.41 19.01
CA SER A 17 17.13 12.68 17.81
C SER A 17 17.91 12.44 16.50
N SER A 18 19.25 12.52 16.51
CA SER A 18 20.09 12.21 15.34
C SER A 18 20.27 10.71 15.15
N SER A 19 20.46 9.94 16.23
CA SER A 19 20.76 8.50 16.14
C SER A 19 19.58 7.67 15.59
N ALA A 20 18.33 8.08 15.85
CA ALA A 20 17.14 7.41 15.30
C ALA A 20 16.86 7.73 13.81
N ARG A 21 17.35 8.88 13.30
CA ARG A 21 17.14 9.31 11.90
C ARG A 21 18.04 8.56 10.90
N ASN A 22 19.09 7.89 11.37
CA ASN A 22 20.07 7.22 10.52
C ASN A 22 19.74 5.75 10.23
N LEU A 23 18.68 5.17 10.81
CA LEU A 23 18.31 3.77 10.58
C LEU A 23 17.66 3.56 9.19
N PHE A 24 16.95 4.57 8.69
CA PHE A 24 16.33 4.56 7.37
C PHE A 24 16.53 5.92 6.68
N GLN A 25 16.96 5.89 5.42
CA GLN A 25 17.10 7.09 4.61
C GLN A 25 15.72 7.68 4.29
N ASN A 26 15.57 9.00 4.38
CA ASN A 26 14.33 9.66 3.97
C ASN A 26 14.20 9.59 2.44
N LYS A 27 13.20 8.85 1.95
CA LYS A 27 12.91 8.66 0.52
C LYS A 27 11.66 9.40 0.05
N VAL A 28 11.11 10.32 0.84
CA VAL A 28 9.87 11.04 0.52
C VAL A 28 10.02 11.85 -0.76
N ALA A 29 11.13 12.57 -0.94
CA ALA A 29 11.38 13.37 -2.13
C ALA A 29 11.42 12.52 -3.41
N GLU A 30 12.00 11.31 -3.35
CA GLU A 30 12.05 10.39 -4.49
C GLU A 30 10.65 9.88 -4.87
N LYS A 31 9.84 9.52 -3.86
CA LYS A 31 8.46 9.07 -4.09
C LYS A 31 7.58 10.21 -4.58
N GLN A 32 7.73 11.42 -4.04
CA GLN A 32 7.04 12.61 -4.53
C GLN A 32 7.36 12.86 -6.00
N LYS A 33 8.63 12.78 -6.41
CA LYS A 33 9.02 12.92 -7.82
C LYS A 33 8.34 11.87 -8.71
N LEU A 34 8.29 10.62 -8.28
CA LEU A 34 7.64 9.53 -9.03
C LEU A 34 6.11 9.77 -9.19
N PHE A 35 5.42 10.12 -8.11
CA PHE A 35 3.96 10.30 -8.13
C PHE A 35 3.52 11.65 -8.71
N GLN A 36 4.42 12.64 -8.79
CA GLN A 36 4.18 13.94 -9.41
C GLN A 36 4.72 14.03 -10.84
N GLU A 37 5.35 12.98 -11.38
CA GLU A 37 5.77 12.93 -12.78
C GLU A 37 4.58 13.16 -13.71
N ASN A 38 4.70 14.06 -14.69
CA ASN A 38 3.65 14.35 -15.66
C ASN A 38 3.64 13.29 -16.77
N ASN A 39 3.19 12.08 -16.44
CA ASN A 39 3.19 10.91 -17.33
C ASN A 39 1.78 10.42 -17.71
N ASP A 40 0.75 11.25 -17.50
CA ASP A 40 -0.68 10.95 -17.77
C ASP A 40 -1.22 9.65 -17.14
N LEU A 41 -0.45 8.99 -16.28
CA LEU A 41 -0.86 7.77 -15.60
C LEU A 41 -1.78 8.10 -14.43
N PRO A 42 -2.89 7.36 -14.28
CA PRO A 42 -3.74 7.49 -13.11
C PRO A 42 -2.99 7.01 -11.86
N VAL A 43 -3.37 7.54 -10.70
CA VAL A 43 -2.67 7.29 -9.42
C VAL A 43 -2.51 5.81 -9.08
N TYR A 44 -3.50 4.96 -9.44
CA TYR A 44 -3.49 3.52 -9.16
C TYR A 44 -2.59 2.69 -10.07
N LEU A 45 -1.94 3.31 -11.07
CA LEU A 45 -0.92 2.67 -11.93
C LEU A 45 0.44 3.38 -11.88
N LYS A 46 0.56 4.42 -11.04
CA LYS A 46 1.69 5.35 -11.07
C LYS A 46 2.95 4.81 -10.40
N GLY A 47 2.82 3.79 -9.56
CA GLY A 47 3.93 3.04 -8.98
C GLY A 47 4.59 2.04 -9.95
N GLY A 48 4.02 1.84 -11.15
CA GLY A 48 4.67 1.14 -12.26
C GLY A 48 4.14 -0.27 -12.54
N PRO A 49 4.99 -1.21 -13.01
CA PRO A 49 4.56 -2.54 -13.45
C PRO A 49 3.88 -3.38 -12.37
N THR A 50 4.32 -3.25 -11.11
CA THR A 50 3.73 -3.98 -9.98
C THR A 50 2.26 -3.60 -9.78
N ASP A 51 1.92 -2.32 -9.91
CA ASP A 51 0.54 -1.83 -9.79
C ASP A 51 -0.35 -2.44 -10.87
N ARG A 52 0.16 -2.55 -12.11
CA ARG A 52 -0.56 -3.17 -13.23
C ARG A 52 -0.81 -4.66 -12.98
N LEU A 53 0.20 -5.38 -12.49
CA LEU A 53 0.07 -6.80 -12.17
C LEU A 53 -0.93 -7.03 -11.03
N LEU A 54 -0.85 -6.20 -9.99
CA LEU A 54 -1.76 -6.28 -8.84
C LEU A 54 -3.19 -6.00 -9.27
N TYR A 55 -3.42 -4.88 -9.97
CA TYR A 55 -4.73 -4.52 -10.50
C TYR A 55 -5.29 -5.61 -11.42
N GLY A 56 -4.49 -6.10 -12.37
CA GLY A 56 -4.91 -7.15 -13.29
C GLY A 56 -5.29 -8.43 -12.57
N THR A 57 -4.49 -8.88 -11.61
CA THR A 57 -4.77 -10.08 -10.81
C THR A 57 -6.04 -9.92 -10.00
N THR A 58 -6.22 -8.78 -9.32
CA THR A 58 -7.44 -8.48 -8.55
C THR A 58 -8.67 -8.48 -9.46
N MET A 59 -8.57 -7.89 -10.66
CA MET A 59 -9.67 -7.87 -11.61
C MET A 59 -10.07 -9.28 -12.07
N VAL A 60 -9.08 -10.11 -12.39
CA VAL A 60 -9.32 -11.52 -12.79
C VAL A 60 -9.99 -12.29 -11.67
N ILE A 61 -9.52 -12.16 -10.43
CA ILE A 61 -10.11 -12.84 -9.27
C ILE A 61 -11.54 -12.35 -9.03
N ALA A 62 -11.80 -11.04 -9.11
CA ALA A 62 -13.11 -10.47 -8.86
C ALA A 62 -14.13 -10.90 -9.93
N LEU A 63 -13.76 -10.80 -11.21
CA LEU A 63 -14.63 -11.21 -12.32
C LEU A 63 -14.83 -12.72 -12.34
N GLY A 64 -13.77 -13.50 -12.11
CA GLY A 64 -13.83 -14.95 -12.00
C GLY A 64 -14.71 -15.40 -10.83
N GLY A 65 -14.53 -14.79 -9.65
CA GLY A 65 -15.36 -15.05 -8.47
C GLY A 65 -16.82 -14.70 -8.70
N THR A 66 -17.10 -13.56 -9.31
CA THR A 66 -18.48 -13.15 -9.66
C THR A 66 -19.13 -14.15 -10.62
N GLY A 67 -18.41 -14.56 -11.68
CA GLY A 67 -18.89 -15.57 -12.62
C GLY A 67 -19.16 -16.91 -11.94
N TYR A 68 -18.25 -17.34 -11.06
CA TYR A 68 -18.43 -18.56 -10.29
C TYR A 68 -19.63 -18.49 -9.35
N SER A 69 -19.84 -17.35 -8.68
CA SER A 69 -21.02 -17.13 -7.83
C SER A 69 -22.31 -17.19 -8.62
N VAL A 70 -22.37 -16.60 -9.82
CA VAL A 70 -23.55 -16.67 -10.70
C VAL A 70 -23.80 -18.10 -11.17
N PHE A 71 -22.75 -18.83 -11.56
CA PHE A 71 -22.86 -20.24 -11.91
C PHE A 71 -23.40 -21.08 -10.74
N PHE A 72 -22.83 -20.90 -9.54
CA PHE A 72 -23.25 -21.63 -8.36
C PHE A 72 -24.68 -21.28 -7.93
N LEU A 73 -25.06 -20.01 -8.04
CA LEU A 73 -26.43 -19.57 -7.79
C LEU A 73 -27.40 -20.19 -8.79
N GLY A 74 -27.05 -20.21 -10.08
CA GLY A 74 -27.84 -20.85 -11.12
C GLY A 74 -27.99 -22.34 -10.87
N TRP A 75 -26.89 -23.01 -10.53
CA TRP A 75 -26.90 -24.41 -10.11
C TRP A 75 -27.85 -24.58 -8.92
N ALA A 76 -27.63 -23.89 -7.81
CA ALA A 76 -28.43 -24.01 -6.59
C ALA A 76 -29.93 -23.67 -6.76
N SER A 77 -30.28 -22.87 -7.77
CA SER A 77 -31.67 -22.48 -8.04
C SER A 77 -32.53 -23.63 -8.60
N PHE A 78 -31.91 -24.68 -9.15
CA PHE A 78 -32.65 -25.84 -9.66
C PHE A 78 -32.60 -27.02 -8.66
N PRO A 79 -33.67 -27.81 -8.56
CA PRO A 79 -33.70 -28.95 -7.66
C PRO A 79 -32.76 -30.06 -8.14
N HIS A 80 -31.85 -30.49 -7.26
CA HIS A 80 -31.04 -31.69 -7.48
C HIS A 80 -31.78 -32.89 -6.94
N SER A 81 -32.11 -33.82 -7.83
CA SER A 81 -32.70 -35.09 -7.41
C SER A 81 -31.68 -35.85 -6.56
N ASN A 82 -31.91 -35.94 -5.26
CA ASN A 82 -31.22 -36.89 -4.39
C ASN A 82 -31.70 -38.30 -4.76
N LYS A 83 -30.89 -39.08 -5.49
CA LYS A 83 -31.10 -40.53 -5.55
C LYS A 83 -30.61 -41.10 -4.22
N LYS A 84 -31.55 -41.47 -3.35
CA LYS A 84 -31.28 -42.36 -2.21
C LYS A 84 -31.00 -43.77 -2.70
#